data_AF-A0A662JC12-F1
#
_entry.id   AF-A0A662JC12-F1
#
_cell.length_a   1.000
_cell.length_b   1.000
_cell.length_c   1.000
_cell.angle_alpha   90.00
_cell.angle_beta   90.00
_cell.angle_gamma   90.00
#
_symmetry.space_group_name_H-M   'P 1'
#
loop_
_entity.id
_entity.type
_entity.pdbx_description
1 polymer ?
#
loop_
_entity_poly.entity_id
_entity_poly.type
_entity_poly.pdbx_seq_one_letter_code
_entity_poly.pdbx_strand_id
1 'polypeptide(L)'
;MLGLDMLSFEDGYEVAKLIAERFDLARLKEVCEALTQALKGYQGEDYKEFLMGLQEGLNELARFKEEVIRLQNMAKAMGVSLEVNIRYHE
;
A
#
# COMPACT_ATOMS: atom_id res chain seq x y z
N MET A 1 -12.44 -30.97 -10.98
CA MET A 1 -12.59 -29.72 -10.22
C MET A 1 -11.19 -29.17 -10.05
N LEU A 2 -10.83 -28.12 -10.77
CA LEU A 2 -9.60 -27.37 -10.48
C LEU A 2 -9.89 -26.63 -9.17
N GLY A 3 -9.12 -26.91 -8.13
CA GLY A 3 -9.15 -26.11 -6.91
C GLY A 3 -8.80 -24.68 -7.30
N LEU A 4 -9.74 -23.76 -7.14
CA LEU A 4 -9.43 -22.35 -7.16
C LEU A 4 -8.72 -22.11 -5.83
N ASP A 5 -7.39 -22.04 -5.85
CA ASP A 5 -6.64 -21.57 -4.69
C ASP A 5 -7.22 -20.22 -4.30
N MET A 6 -7.73 -20.13 -3.06
CA MET A 6 -8.26 -18.87 -2.54
C MET A 6 -7.11 -17.86 -2.46
N LEU A 7 -7.32 -16.67 -3.03
CA LEU A 7 -6.35 -15.59 -2.92
C LEU A 7 -6.17 -15.22 -1.44
N SER A 8 -4.91 -15.23 -1.01
CA SER A 8 -4.50 -14.99 0.36
C SER A 8 -4.38 -13.50 0.67
N PHE A 9 -4.20 -13.17 1.95
CA PHE A 9 -3.85 -11.83 2.39
C PHE A 9 -2.54 -11.36 1.76
N GLU A 10 -1.52 -12.21 1.72
CA GLU A 10 -0.21 -11.92 1.16
C GLU A 10 -0.30 -11.57 -0.34
N ASP A 11 -1.14 -12.27 -1.10
CA ASP A 11 -1.40 -11.95 -2.51
C ASP A 11 -1.96 -10.52 -2.67
N GLY A 12 -2.85 -10.12 -1.76
CA GLY A 12 -3.40 -8.76 -1.72
C GLY A 12 -2.31 -7.72 -1.46
N TYR A 13 -1.43 -8.01 -0.50
CA TYR A 13 -0.32 -7.14 -0.15
C TYR A 13 0.68 -6.97 -1.30
N GLU A 14 1.00 -8.04 -2.04
CA GLU A 14 1.86 -7.96 -3.22
C GLU A 14 1.24 -7.08 -4.32
N VAL A 15 -0.07 -7.17 -4.53
CA VAL A 15 -0.78 -6.27 -5.46
C VAL A 15 -0.69 -4.81 -5.00
N ALA A 16 -0.75 -4.55 -3.69
CA ALA A 16 -0.59 -3.20 -3.15
C ALA A 16 0.79 -2.60 -3.49
N LYS A 17 1.87 -3.40 -3.42
CA LYS A 17 3.22 -2.97 -3.83
C LYS A 17 3.25 -2.53 -5.29
N LEU A 18 2.70 -3.35 -6.19
CA LEU A 18 2.65 -3.06 -7.63
C LEU A 18 1.86 -1.78 -7.94
N ILE A 19 0.79 -1.51 -7.20
CA ILE A 19 0.02 -0.25 -7.33
C ILE A 19 0.84 0.93 -6.83
N ALA A 20 1.45 0.81 -5.64
CA ALA A 20 2.22 1.87 -5.03
C ALA A 20 3.44 2.27 -5.85
N GLU A 21 4.07 1.37 -6.60
CA GLU A 21 5.15 1.70 -7.54
C GLU A 21 4.71 2.70 -8.61
N ARG A 22 3.45 2.66 -9.02
CA ARG A 22 2.93 3.47 -10.13
C ARG A 22 2.26 4.76 -9.69
N PHE A 23 1.80 4.84 -8.44
CA PHE A 23 0.99 5.96 -7.97
C PHE A 23 1.81 6.95 -7.13
N ASP A 24 1.55 8.24 -7.30
CA ASP A 24 2.00 9.24 -6.34
C ASP A 24 1.25 9.11 -5.00
N LEU A 25 1.69 9.85 -3.98
CA LEU A 25 1.09 9.77 -2.64
C LEU A 25 -0.39 10.17 -2.63
N ALA A 26 -0.76 11.21 -3.38
CA ALA A 26 -2.15 11.70 -3.39
C ALA A 26 -3.08 10.63 -3.96
N ARG A 27 -2.70 10.05 -5.11
CA ARG A 27 -3.45 9.00 -5.75
C ARG A 27 -3.51 7.73 -4.91
N LEU A 28 -2.43 7.39 -4.21
CA LEU A 28 -2.40 6.24 -3.32
C LEU A 28 -3.37 6.41 -2.15
N LYS A 29 -3.43 7.60 -1.55
CA LYS A 29 -4.40 7.93 -0.48
C LYS A 29 -5.85 7.84 -0.98
N GLU A 30 -6.15 8.38 -2.17
CA GLU A 30 -7.49 8.30 -2.78
C GLU A 30 -7.94 6.85 -2.96
N VAL A 31 -7.07 5.99 -3.53
CA VAL A 31 -7.40 4.58 -3.77
C VAL A 31 -7.56 3.83 -2.46
N CYS A 32 -6.71 4.11 -1.48
CA CYS A 32 -6.80 3.47 -0.18
C CYS A 32 -8.12 3.83 0.53
N GLU A 33 -8.53 5.09 0.50
CA GLU A 33 -9.81 5.53 1.04
C GLU A 33 -10.99 4.88 0.32
N ALA A 34 -10.97 4.87 -1.01
CA ALA A 34 -12.02 4.22 -1.81
C ALA A 34 -12.16 2.73 -1.46
N LEU A 35 -11.04 2.02 -1.34
CA LEU A 35 -11.03 0.61 -0.97
C LEU A 35 -11.51 0.39 0.46
N THR A 36 -11.09 1.21 1.42
CA THR A 36 -11.57 1.16 2.80
C THR A 36 -13.09 1.36 2.88
N GLN A 37 -13.65 2.29 2.11
CA GLN A 37 -15.11 2.49 2.08
C GLN A 37 -15.83 1.32 1.42
N ALA A 38 -15.29 0.77 0.32
CA ALA A 38 -15.85 -0.40 -0.34
C ALA A 38 -15.88 -1.62 0.60
N LEU A 39 -14.79 -1.85 1.35
CA LEU A 39 -14.67 -2.97 2.30
C LEU A 39 -15.66 -2.89 3.47
N LYS A 40 -16.01 -1.69 3.94
CA LYS A 40 -17.04 -1.54 4.99
C LYS A 40 -18.42 -2.07 4.56
N GLY A 41 -18.72 -1.98 3.26
CA GLY A 41 -19.96 -2.49 2.68
C GLY A 41 -19.88 -3.94 2.20
N TYR A 42 -18.67 -4.53 2.18
CA TYR A 42 -18.46 -5.87 1.67
C TYR A 42 -18.89 -6.93 2.70
N GLN A 43 -19.83 -7.80 2.30
CA GLN A 43 -20.36 -8.89 3.14
C GLN A 43 -19.95 -10.27 2.61
N GLY A 44 -19.18 -10.33 1.52
CA GLY A 44 -18.65 -11.58 0.99
C GLY A 44 -17.52 -12.11 1.86
N GLU A 45 -17.48 -13.42 2.06
CA GLU A 45 -16.31 -14.08 2.66
C GLU A 45 -15.30 -14.51 1.58
N ASP A 46 -15.77 -14.71 0.35
CA ASP A 46 -14.91 -14.97 -0.80
C ASP A 46 -13.93 -13.80 -1.01
N TYR A 47 -12.63 -14.08 -1.06
CA TYR A 47 -11.56 -13.10 -1.28
C TYR A 47 -11.41 -12.00 -0.21
N LYS A 48 -12.08 -12.14 0.94
CA LYS A 48 -12.01 -11.14 2.02
C LYS A 48 -10.58 -10.95 2.53
N GLU A 49 -9.83 -12.03 2.72
CA GLU A 49 -8.43 -11.98 3.13
C GLU A 49 -7.57 -11.21 2.13
N PHE A 50 -7.69 -11.53 0.84
CA PHE A 50 -7.03 -10.78 -0.24
C PHE A 50 -7.35 -9.29 -0.21
N LEU A 51 -8.63 -8.92 -0.10
CA LEU A 51 -9.02 -7.52 -0.11
C LEU A 51 -8.50 -6.79 1.14
N MET A 52 -8.46 -7.46 2.30
CA MET A 52 -7.84 -6.92 3.51
C MET A 52 -6.34 -6.72 3.34
N GLY A 53 -5.63 -7.68 2.73
CA GLY A 53 -4.20 -7.58 2.45
C GLY A 53 -3.87 -6.43 1.50
N LEU A 54 -4.68 -6.26 0.44
CA LEU A 54 -4.59 -5.14 -0.47
C LEU A 54 -4.79 -3.80 0.25
N GLN A 55 -5.80 -3.72 1.11
CA GLN A 55 -6.11 -2.49 1.85
C GLN A 55 -5.05 -2.14 2.89
N GLU A 56 -4.52 -3.11 3.63
CA GLU A 56 -3.45 -2.88 4.59
C GLU A 56 -2.16 -2.45 3.87
N GLY A 57 -1.78 -3.16 2.80
CA GLY A 57 -0.59 -2.85 2.02
C GLY A 57 -0.63 -1.45 1.42
N LEU A 58 -1.76 -1.03 0.85
CA LEU A 58 -1.90 0.33 0.31
C LEU A 58 -1.75 1.41 1.41
N ASN A 59 -2.31 1.16 2.59
CA ASN A 59 -2.21 2.06 3.74
C ASN A 59 -0.78 2.18 4.26
N GLU A 60 -0.07 1.06 4.42
CA GLU A 60 1.32 1.06 4.86
C GLU A 60 2.23 1.76 3.86
N LEU A 61 2.07 1.48 2.57
CA LEU A 61 2.87 2.10 1.51
C LEU A 61 2.61 3.60 1.40
N ALA A 62 1.37 4.05 1.61
CA ALA A 62 1.05 5.48 1.68
C ALA A 62 1.71 6.16 2.88
N ARG A 63 1.63 5.56 4.07
CA ARG A 63 2.29 6.06 5.28
C ARG A 63 3.81 6.14 5.09
N PHE A 64 4.41 5.12 4.49
CA PHE A 64 5.84 5.11 4.21
C PHE A 64 6.24 6.23 3.23
N LYS A 65 5.51 6.43 2.13
CA LYS A 65 5.78 7.52 1.18
C LYS A 65 5.63 8.90 1.81
N GLU A 66 4.64 9.09 2.68
CA GLU A 66 4.44 10.33 3.43
C GLU A 66 5.64 10.63 4.35
N GLU A 67 6.15 9.61 5.03
CA GLU A 67 7.34 9.73 5.87
C GLU A 67 8.60 10.08 5.05
N VAL A 68 8.80 9.45 3.89
CA VAL A 68 9.91 9.78 2.98
C VAL A 68 9.84 11.24 2.54
N ILE A 69 8.66 11.72 2.13
CA ILE A 69 8.44 13.12 1.73
C ILE A 69 8.72 14.07 2.90
N ARG A 70 8.29 13.72 4.12
CA ARG A 70 8.59 14.50 5.32
C ARG A 70 10.09 14.63 5.55
N LEU A 71 10.84 13.53 5.49
CA LEU A 71 12.30 13.52 5.65
C LEU A 71 13.02 14.34 4.57
N GLN A 72 12.57 14.22 3.31
CA GLN A 72 13.10 15.02 2.20
C GLN A 72 12.89 16.52 2.42
N ASN A 73 11.71 16.92 2.90
CA ASN A 73 11.40 18.32 3.21
C ASN A 73 12.27 18.85 4.36
N MET A 74 12.51 18.04 5.40
CA MET A 74 13.41 18.39 6.50
C MET A 74 14.84 18.59 6.01
N ALA A 75 15.37 17.64 5.22
CA ALA A 75 16.71 17.73 4.66
C ALA A 75 16.88 18.99 3.80
N LYS A 76 15.89 19.30 2.95
CA LYS A 76 15.86 20.53 2.15
C LYS A 76 15.90 21.79 3.01
N ALA A 77 15.12 21.84 4.09
CA ALA A 77 15.11 22.98 5.01
C ALA A 77 16.46 23.18 5.72
N MET A 78 17.23 22.11 5.90
CA MET A 78 18.56 22.14 6.49
C MET A 78 19.69 22.38 5.47
N GLY A 79 19.38 22.44 4.17
CA GLY A 79 20.39 22.55 3.11
C GLY A 79 21.23 21.28 2.93
N VAL A 80 20.68 20.11 3.31
CA VAL A 80 21.35 18.80 3.24
C VAL A 80 20.72 17.96 2.13
N SER A 81 21.55 17.20 1.40
CA SER A 81 21.07 16.19 0.45
C SER A 81 20.71 14.90 1.20
N LEU A 82 19.49 14.40 1.01
CA LEU A 82 19.04 13.11 1.56
C LEU A 82 18.87 12.10 0.43
N GLU A 83 19.56 10.98 0.55
CA GLU A 83 19.37 9.81 -0.30
C GLU A 83 18.70 8.70 0.51
N VAL A 84 17.55 8.21 0.04
CA VAL A 84 16.79 7.14 0.71
C VAL A 84 17.02 5.83 -0.04
N ASN A 85 17.75 4.91 0.59
CA ASN A 85 18.03 3.58 0.07
C ASN A 85 17.13 2.56 0.78
N ILE A 86 16.19 1.96 0.05
CA ILE A 86 15.27 0.95 0.57
C ILE A 86 15.83 -0.43 0.25
N ARG A 87 16.03 -1.27 1.26
CA ARG A 87 16.41 -2.68 1.11
C ARG A 87 15.32 -3.55 1.74
N TYR A 88 14.82 -4.51 0.99
CA TYR A 88 13.90 -5.52 1.51
C TYR A 88 14.70 -6.66 2.13
N HIS A 89 14.35 -7.05 3.35
CA HIS A 89 14.82 -8.30 3.95
C HIS A 89 13.63 -9.27 3.96
N GLU A 90 13.85 -10.46 3.39
CA GLU A 90 12.94 -11.61 3.47
C GLU A 90 12.92 -12.20 4.89
#